data_AF-A0A8C4N5J7-F1
#
_entry.id   AF-A0A8C4N5J7-F1
#
_cell.length_a   1.000
_cell.length_b   1.000
_cell.length_c   1.000
_cell.angle_alpha   90.00
_cell.angle_beta   90.00
_cell.angle_gamma   90.00
#
_symmetry.space_group_name_H-M   'P 1'
#
loop_
_entity.id
_entity.type
_entity.pdbx_description
1 polymer ?
#
loop_
_entity_poly.entity_id
_entity_poly.type
_entity_poly.pdbx_seq_one_letter_code
_entity_poly.pdbx_strand_id
1 'polypeptide(L)' 'MGKSCCAPGCTQRYTKGSGVQFYRFPAEVDRQNLWISPSFCLPPPRHDWLCNLHFLSSM' A
#
# COMPACT_ATOMS: atom_id res chain seq x y z
N MET A 1 9.51 8.97 -11.38
CA MET A 1 8.28 8.32 -10.88
C MET A 1 8.26 8.33 -9.36
N GLY A 2 7.22 8.90 -8.74
CA GLY A 2 7.04 8.85 -7.28
C GLY A 2 6.24 7.61 -6.86
N LYS A 3 6.52 7.06 -5.67
CA LYS A 3 5.70 5.98 -5.10
C LYS A 3 4.40 6.59 -4.58
N SER A 4 3.24 6.09 -4.99
CA SER A 4 1.92 6.52 -4.50
C SER A 4 1.20 5.37 -3.83
N CYS A 5 0.37 5.68 -2.84
CA CYS A 5 -0.45 4.67 -2.19
C CYS A 5 -1.60 4.23 -3.11
N CYS A 6 -1.87 2.93 -3.22
CA CYS A 6 -3.00 2.43 -4.00
C CYS A 6 -4.33 2.33 -3.24
N ALA A 7 -4.32 2.58 -1.92
CA ALA A 7 -5.53 2.54 -1.11
C ALA A 7 -6.56 3.58 -1.60
N PRO A 8 -7.85 3.23 -1.76
CA PRO A 8 -8.87 4.16 -2.25
C PRO A 8 -9.00 5.34 -1.28
N GLY A 9 -8.99 6.55 -1.85
CA GLY A 9 -9.04 7.78 -1.06
C GLY A 9 -7.72 8.17 -0.39
N CYS A 10 -6.66 7.36 -0.50
CA CYS A 10 -5.35 7.75 0.00
C CYS A 10 -4.59 8.58 -1.03
N THR A 11 -4.31 9.84 -0.69
CA THR A 11 -3.53 10.76 -1.53
C THR A 11 -2.04 10.79 -1.17
N GLN A 12 -1.60 9.88 -0.29
CA GLN A 12 -0.20 9.83 0.14
C GLN A 12 0.73 9.47 -1.01
N ARG A 13 1.71 10.34 -1.20
CA ARG A 13 2.82 10.17 -2.15
C ARG A 13 4.13 10.20 -1.39
N TYR A 14 5.11 9.45 -1.89
CA TYR A 14 6.43 9.42 -1.33
C TYR A 14 7.08 10.79 -1.50
N THR A 15 7.27 11.44 -0.36
CA THR A 15 7.96 12.73 -0.25
C THR A 15 9.13 12.53 0.71
N LYS A 16 10.33 12.90 0.28
CA LYS A 16 11.53 12.80 1.12
C LYS A 16 11.31 13.67 2.37
N GLY A 17 11.35 13.04 3.55
CA GLY A 17 11.17 13.72 4.84
C GLY A 17 9.74 13.68 5.41
N SER A 18 8.74 13.06 4.75
CA SER A 18 7.39 12.98 5.32
C SER A 18 7.24 11.96 6.46
N GLY A 19 8.25 11.10 6.69
CA GLY A 19 8.17 9.99 7.65
C GLY A 19 7.26 8.84 7.21
N VAL A 20 6.53 8.99 6.09
CA VAL A 20 5.64 7.97 5.54
C VAL A 20 6.48 6.94 4.79
N GLN A 21 6.40 5.68 5.26
CA GLN A 21 7.06 4.56 4.61
C GLN A 21 6.09 3.88 3.64
N PHE A 22 6.63 3.45 2.50
CA PHE A 22 5.88 2.78 1.45
C PHE A 22 6.38 1.34 1.35
N TYR A 23 5.45 0.40 1.47
CA TYR A 23 5.71 -1.03 1.45
C TYR A 23 5.15 -1.66 0.17
N ARG A 24 5.83 -2.69 -0.32
CA ARG A 24 5.32 -3.53 -1.40
C ARG A 24 4.46 -4.63 -0.83
N PHE A 25 3.59 -5.17 -1.67
CA PHE A 25 2.85 -6.38 -1.35
C PHE A 25 3.82 -7.54 -1.05
N PRO A 26 3.52 -8.37 -0.04
CA PRO A 26 4.28 -9.57 0.24
C PRO A 26 4.20 -10.55 -0.93
N ALA A 27 5.26 -11.34 -1.13
CA ALA A 27 5.30 -12.38 -2.16
C ALA A 27 4.42 -13.60 -1.83
N GLU A 28 4.04 -13.77 -0.55
CA GLU A 28 3.14 -14.83 -0.10
C GLU A 28 1.71 -14.56 -0.57
N VAL A 29 1.15 -15.49 -1.36
CA VAL A 29 -0.14 -15.32 -2.01
C VAL A 29 -1.29 -15.15 -1.02
N ASP A 30 -1.26 -15.82 0.13
CA ASP A 30 -2.29 -15.71 1.17
C ASP A 30 -2.34 -14.30 1.77
N ARG A 31 -1.18 -13.73 2.11
CA ARG A 31 -1.10 -12.34 2.57
C ARG A 31 -1.43 -11.38 1.44
N GLN A 32 -1.01 -11.69 0.21
CA GLN A 32 -1.37 -10.89 -0.95
C GLN A 32 -2.89 -10.84 -1.15
N ASN A 33 -3.60 -11.96 -0.99
CA ASN A 33 -5.06 -12.03 -1.11
C ASN A 33 -5.78 -11.25 0.00
N LEU A 34 -5.25 -11.25 1.23
CA LEU A 34 -5.78 -10.41 2.31
C LEU A 34 -5.65 -8.92 1.99
N TRP A 35 -4.60 -8.55 1.25
CA TRP A 35 -4.28 -7.17 0.88
C TRP A 35 -4.96 -6.72 -0.43
N ILE A 36 -5.17 -7.64 -1.37
CA ILE A 36 -5.87 -7.46 -2.65
C ILE A 36 -7.38 -7.73 -2.52
N SER A 37 -7.92 -7.76 -1.29
CA SER A 37 -9.36 -7.70 -1.12
C SER A 37 -9.90 -6.47 -1.90
N PRO A 38 -11.02 -6.58 -2.64
CA PRO A 38 -11.46 -5.57 -3.63
C PRO A 38 -11.67 -4.16 -3.06
N SER A 39 -11.65 -4.02 -1.74
CA SER A 39 -11.72 -2.75 -1.02
C SER A 39 -10.39 -1.98 -0.95
N PHE A 40 -9.24 -2.59 -1.26
CA PHE A 40 -7.93 -1.95 -1.05
C PHE A 40 -7.24 -1.46 -2.33
N CYS A 41 -7.12 -2.24 -3.40
CA CYS A 41 -6.50 -1.77 -4.64
C CYS A 41 -7.12 -2.50 -5.86
N LEU A 42 -7.85 -1.77 -6.70
CA LEU A 42 -8.37 -2.23 -8.00
C LEU A 42 -7.66 -1.42 -9.11
N PRO A 43 -7.09 -1.99 -10.21
CA PRO A 43 -6.88 -3.38 -10.63
C PRO A 43 -5.39 -3.84 -10.37
N PRO A 44 -4.94 -5.07 -10.73
CA PRO A 44 -3.83 -5.75 -10.04
C PRO A 44 -2.51 -5.01 -10.25
N PRO A 45 -1.89 -4.49 -9.18
CA PRO A 45 -0.80 -3.58 -9.39
C PRO A 45 0.53 -4.32 -9.38
N ARG A 46 1.16 -4.38 -10.55
CA ARG A 46 2.50 -4.94 -10.69
C ARG A 46 3.55 -4.16 -9.88
N HIS A 47 3.26 -2.90 -9.49
CA HIS A 47 4.20 -2.01 -8.81
C HIS A 47 3.57 -1.06 -7.76
N ASP A 48 2.36 -1.33 -7.25
CA ASP A 48 1.78 -0.41 -6.26
C ASP A 48 2.38 -0.58 -4.87
N TRP A 49 2.35 0.53 -4.15
CA TRP A 49 2.85 0.65 -2.81
C TRP A 49 1.68 0.96 -1.88
N LEU A 50 1.79 0.50 -0.63
CA LEU A 50 0.88 0.85 0.45
C LEU A 50 1.66 1.64 1.49
N CYS A 51 1.10 2.77 1.94
CA CYS A 51 1.76 3.55 2.98
C CYS A 51 1.54 2.90 4.35
N ASN A 52 2.50 3.12 5.26
CA ASN A 52 2.49 2.58 6.62
C ASN A 52 1.24 2.96 7.44
N LEU A 53 0.53 4.03 7.05
CA LEU A 53 -0.70 4.50 7.69
C LEU A 53 -1.89 3.54 7.55
N HIS A 54 -1.86 2.65 6.55
CA HIS A 54 -2.94 1.66 6.35
C HIS A 54 -2.68 0.34 7.04
N PHE A 55 -1.48 0.14 7.56
CA PHE A 55 -1.21 -1.00 8.42
C PHE A 55 -1.88 -0.66 9.75
N LEU A 56 -2.85 -1.46 10.18
CA LEU A 56 -3.29 -1.45 11.57
C LEU A 56 -2.04 -1.74 12.39
N SER A 57 -1.50 -0.70 13.03
CA SER A 57 -0.51 -0.86 14.08
C SER A 57 -1.28 -1.52 15.23
N SER A 58 -1.39 -2.84 15.18
CA SER A 58 -1.85 -3.63 16.31
C SER A 58 -0.87 -3.34 17.44
N MET A 59 -1.30 -2.46 18.34
CA MET A 59 -0.82 -2.44 19.72
C MET A 59 -1.06 -3.81 20.36
#